data_AF-A0A952EXS2-F1
#
_entry.id   AF-A0A952EXS2-F1
#
_cell.length_a   1.000
_cell.length_b   1.000
_cell.length_c   1.000
_cell.angle_alpha   90.00
_cell.angle_beta   90.00
_cell.angle_gamma   90.00
#
_symmetry.space_group_name_H-M   'P 1'
#
loop_
_entity.id
_entity.type
_entity.pdbx_description
1 polymer ?
#
loop_
_entity_poly.entity_id
_entity_poly.type
_entity_poly.pdbx_seq_one_letter_code
_entity_poly.pdbx_strand_id
1 'polypeptide(L)'
;MKRDVGAELELEITAPTTSEFQIAVAPHPNTEVSESLSFVLDGNPVWPNEISGVHGNRIHKLDVAVGKNLTVDYAATIVGRTDPAPVTEYDLSMYLRPSRYAEADKFFGFAATEFGSYADSATLLAKVSSWVGTRLNYVPGSSDPIDGAVDTLLAGAGVCRDFAHLVVAMLRAVNVPARVVSVYAPGLYPMDFHAVAEAFVDGHWQV
;
A
#
# COMPACT_ATOMS: atom_id res chain seq x y z
N MET A 1 14.98 15.01 9.05
CA MET A 1 15.18 14.80 7.60
C MET A 1 14.03 15.48 6.87
N LYS A 2 14.29 16.20 5.76
CA LYS A 2 13.25 16.78 4.90
C LYS A 2 12.88 15.78 3.82
N ARG A 3 11.59 15.59 3.55
CA ARG A 3 11.04 14.79 2.44
C ARG A 3 10.01 15.64 1.71
N ASP A 4 10.11 15.66 0.39
CA ASP A 4 9.15 16.28 -0.52
C ASP A 4 8.48 15.18 -1.34
N VAL A 5 7.16 15.15 -1.36
CA VAL A 5 6.36 14.15 -2.09
C VAL A 5 5.19 14.83 -2.80
N GLY A 6 4.69 14.22 -3.86
CA GLY A 6 3.54 14.75 -4.58
C GLY A 6 3.09 13.83 -5.71
N ALA A 7 1.91 14.10 -6.22
CA ALA A 7 1.32 13.41 -7.36
C ALA A 7 0.46 14.39 -8.15
N GLU A 8 0.49 14.26 -9.47
CA GLU A 8 -0.38 14.97 -10.40
C GLU A 8 -1.10 13.91 -11.24
N LEU A 9 -2.43 13.99 -11.28
CA LEU A 9 -3.28 13.05 -12.01
C LEU A 9 -4.22 13.85 -12.92
N GLU A 10 -4.33 13.44 -14.17
CA GLU A 10 -5.31 13.96 -15.12
C GLU A 10 -6.28 12.84 -15.51
N LEU A 11 -7.58 13.12 -15.43
CA LEU A 11 -8.62 12.15 -15.73
C LEU A 11 -9.71 12.75 -16.63
N GLU A 12 -10.18 11.97 -17.60
CA GLU A 12 -11.44 12.24 -18.30
C GLU A 12 -12.59 11.52 -17.58
N ILE A 13 -13.66 12.25 -17.26
CA ILE A 13 -14.85 11.70 -16.61
C ILE A 13 -15.94 11.52 -17.65
N THR A 14 -16.11 10.30 -18.15
CA THR A 14 -17.03 10.00 -19.25
C THR A 14 -18.48 9.79 -18.81
N ALA A 15 -18.71 9.60 -17.51
CA ALA A 15 -20.04 9.46 -16.89
C ALA A 15 -20.01 10.02 -15.46
N PRO A 16 -21.14 10.53 -14.92
CA PRO A 16 -21.20 10.98 -13.53
C PRO A 16 -20.75 9.86 -12.59
N THR A 17 -19.74 10.13 -11.77
CA THR A 17 -19.01 9.10 -11.01
C THR A 17 -18.69 9.61 -9.61
N THR A 18 -18.86 8.74 -8.62
CA THR A 18 -18.29 8.96 -7.29
C THR A 18 -16.86 8.41 -7.30
N SER A 19 -15.88 9.29 -7.07
CA SER A 19 -14.46 8.95 -7.05
C SER A 19 -13.89 9.05 -5.64
N GLU A 20 -12.95 8.16 -5.32
CA GLU A 20 -12.23 8.16 -4.04
C GLU A 20 -10.71 8.13 -4.30
N PHE A 21 -9.98 9.08 -3.72
CA PHE A 21 -8.54 9.20 -3.85
C PHE A 21 -7.85 9.03 -2.51
N GLN A 22 -6.79 8.21 -2.46
CA GLN A 22 -5.94 8.01 -1.29
C GLN A 22 -4.48 8.36 -1.60
N ILE A 23 -4.24 9.64 -1.91
CA ILE A 23 -2.92 10.14 -2.32
C ILE A 23 -2.26 11.03 -1.25
N ALA A 24 -3.03 11.53 -0.28
CA ALA A 24 -2.48 12.40 0.75
C ALA A 24 -1.68 11.59 1.77
N VAL A 25 -0.59 12.16 2.29
CA VAL A 25 0.18 11.52 3.35
C VAL A 25 -0.69 11.33 4.59
N ALA A 26 -0.55 10.18 5.25
CA ALA A 26 -1.15 9.91 6.55
C ALA A 26 -0.64 10.93 7.60
N PRO A 27 -1.29 11.06 8.77
CA PRO A 27 -0.78 11.88 9.86
C PRO A 27 0.67 11.50 10.22
N HIS A 28 1.55 12.50 10.29
CA HIS A 28 2.96 12.34 10.69
C HIS A 28 3.20 13.07 12.03
N PRO A 29 2.79 12.47 13.17
CA PRO A 29 3.02 13.09 14.49
C PRO A 29 4.52 13.34 14.72
N ASN A 30 4.81 14.36 15.53
CA ASN A 30 6.18 14.80 15.86
C ASN A 30 7.01 15.23 14.63
N THR A 31 6.33 15.72 13.58
CA THR A 31 6.95 16.34 12.42
C THR A 31 6.25 17.63 12.02
N GLU A 32 6.94 18.50 11.29
CA GLU A 32 6.34 19.62 10.60
C GLU A 32 5.86 19.15 9.22
N VAL A 33 4.56 19.31 8.95
CA VAL A 33 3.93 18.95 7.68
C VAL A 33 3.32 20.20 7.05
N SER A 34 3.68 20.48 5.81
CA SER A 34 3.01 21.44 4.95
C SER A 34 2.53 20.72 3.71
N GLU A 35 1.25 20.85 3.36
CA GLU A 35 0.66 20.15 2.22
C GLU A 35 -0.38 20.99 1.50
N SER A 36 -0.67 20.61 0.25
CA SER A 36 -1.73 21.16 -0.58
C SER A 36 -2.36 20.03 -1.39
N LEU A 37 -3.69 20.05 -1.51
CA LEU A 37 -4.46 19.15 -2.35
C LEU A 37 -5.54 19.94 -3.08
N SER A 38 -5.61 19.80 -4.40
CA SER A 38 -6.67 20.41 -5.21
C SER A 38 -7.27 19.44 -6.21
N PHE A 39 -8.57 19.61 -6.47
CA PHE A 39 -9.31 18.95 -7.54
C PHE A 39 -9.95 20.02 -8.41
N VAL A 40 -9.70 19.99 -9.71
CA VAL A 40 -10.23 20.99 -10.66
C VAL A 40 -10.82 20.27 -11.88
N LEU A 41 -12.13 20.43 -12.10
CA LEU A 41 -12.83 19.88 -13.27
C LEU A 41 -13.10 20.98 -14.29
N ASP A 42 -12.47 20.88 -15.46
CA ASP A 42 -12.62 21.83 -16.58
C ASP A 42 -12.46 23.30 -16.12
N GLY A 43 -11.49 23.55 -15.23
CA GLY A 43 -11.17 24.86 -14.65
C GLY A 43 -12.00 25.25 -13.42
N ASN A 44 -12.96 24.43 -13.00
CA ASN A 44 -13.80 24.69 -11.83
C ASN A 44 -13.35 23.85 -10.62
N PRO A 45 -13.08 24.46 -9.45
CA PRO A 45 -12.74 23.70 -8.25
C PRO A 45 -13.85 22.73 -7.84
N VAL A 46 -13.44 21.51 -7.47
CA VAL A 46 -14.31 20.50 -6.86
C VAL A 46 -13.78 20.19 -5.46
N TRP A 47 -14.69 20.04 -4.50
CA TRP A 47 -14.31 19.87 -3.10
C TRP A 47 -14.60 18.44 -2.64
N PRO A 48 -13.58 17.68 -2.21
CA PRO A 48 -13.78 16.35 -1.66
C PRO A 48 -14.29 16.43 -0.21
N ASN A 49 -15.02 15.40 0.20
CA ASN A 49 -15.20 15.04 1.59
C ASN A 49 -14.04 14.14 2.02
N GLU A 50 -13.24 14.60 3.00
CA GLU A 50 -12.18 13.77 3.59
C GLU A 50 -12.77 12.79 4.61
N ILE A 51 -12.42 11.51 4.48
CA ILE A 51 -12.82 10.42 5.36
C ILE A 51 -11.55 9.81 5.95
N SER A 52 -11.48 9.77 7.28
CA SER A 52 -10.36 9.14 8.00
C SER A 52 -10.55 7.62 8.05
N GLY A 53 -9.55 6.89 7.56
CA GLY A 53 -9.43 5.45 7.70
C GLY A 53 -8.83 5.02 9.04
N VAL A 54 -8.87 3.71 9.30
CA VAL A 54 -8.50 3.12 10.60
C VAL A 54 -7.05 3.40 11.00
N HIS A 55 -6.11 3.42 10.05
CA HIS A 55 -4.68 3.68 10.31
C HIS A 55 -4.24 5.09 9.91
N GLY A 56 -5.18 6.04 9.87
CA GLY A 56 -4.90 7.40 9.44
C GLY A 56 -4.79 7.56 7.92
N ASN A 57 -5.19 6.55 7.13
CA ASN A 57 -5.41 6.69 5.70
C ASN A 57 -6.41 7.85 5.47
N ARG A 58 -6.16 8.68 4.46
CA ARG A 58 -7.03 9.82 4.14
C ARG A 58 -7.69 9.58 2.79
N ILE A 59 -8.99 9.39 2.81
CA ILE A 59 -9.80 9.13 1.62
C ILE A 59 -10.51 10.42 1.22
N HIS A 60 -10.27 10.90 0.01
CA HIS A 60 -10.91 12.09 -0.54
C HIS A 60 -12.01 11.65 -1.50
N LYS A 61 -13.25 11.74 -1.04
CA LYS A 61 -14.43 11.31 -1.78
C LYS A 61 -15.12 12.49 -2.44
N LEU A 62 -15.41 12.40 -3.72
CA LEU A 62 -16.12 13.44 -4.46
C LEU A 62 -17.07 12.83 -5.50
N ASP A 63 -18.23 13.46 -5.67
CA ASP A 63 -19.10 13.21 -6.81
C ASP A 63 -18.69 14.14 -7.95
N VAL A 64 -18.32 13.56 -9.08
CA VAL A 64 -17.77 14.28 -10.23
C VAL A 64 -18.74 14.16 -11.40
N ALA A 65 -19.10 15.29 -11.98
CA ALA A 65 -19.89 15.34 -13.21
C ALA A 65 -19.04 14.93 -14.42
N VAL A 66 -19.70 14.66 -15.56
CA VAL A 66 -19.00 14.47 -16.83
C VAL A 66 -18.15 15.71 -17.13
N GLY A 67 -16.90 15.49 -17.51
CA GLY A 67 -15.96 16.55 -17.86
C GLY A 67 -14.70 15.98 -18.47
N LYS A 68 -13.96 16.83 -19.20
CA LYS A 68 -12.83 16.37 -20.03
C LYS A 68 -11.52 16.33 -19.27
N ASN A 69 -11.37 17.21 -18.29
CA ASN A 69 -10.13 17.36 -17.57
C ASN A 69 -10.40 17.58 -16.07
N LEU A 70 -10.39 16.49 -15.31
CA LEU A 70 -10.22 16.53 -13.86
C LEU A 70 -8.72 16.47 -13.56
N THR A 71 -8.16 17.57 -13.07
CA THR A 71 -6.79 17.58 -12.52
C THR A 71 -6.84 17.39 -11.01
N VAL A 72 -5.95 16.54 -10.51
CA VAL A 72 -5.72 16.30 -9.09
C VAL A 72 -4.26 16.54 -8.78
N ASP A 73 -4.00 17.57 -7.98
CA ASP A 73 -2.66 18.00 -7.63
C ASP A 73 -2.44 17.86 -6.14
N TYR A 74 -1.46 17.05 -5.75
CA TYR A 74 -1.05 16.87 -4.37
C TYR A 74 0.45 17.16 -4.20
N ALA A 75 0.78 17.92 -3.16
CA ALA A 75 2.16 18.13 -2.74
C ALA A 75 2.23 18.18 -1.21
N ALA A 76 3.28 17.59 -0.64
CA ALA A 76 3.57 17.67 0.78
C ALA A 76 5.08 17.75 1.06
N THR A 77 5.42 18.54 2.06
CA THR A 77 6.75 18.64 2.66
C THR A 77 6.68 18.17 4.10
N ILE A 78 7.50 17.18 4.46
CA ILE A 78 7.60 16.63 5.81
C ILE A 78 9.01 16.86 6.35
N VAL A 79 9.14 17.65 7.43
CA VAL A 79 10.40 17.92 8.13
C VAL A 79 10.38 17.27 9.52
N GLY A 80 11.32 16.36 9.76
CA GLY A 80 11.47 15.69 11.05
C GLY A 80 11.68 14.19 10.90
N ARG A 81 11.30 13.43 11.92
CA ARG A 81 11.17 11.97 11.89
C ARG A 81 9.92 11.64 12.70
N THR A 82 8.95 11.01 12.05
CA THR A 82 7.71 10.61 12.73
C THR A 82 7.95 9.36 13.55
N ASP A 83 7.14 9.17 14.59
CA ASP A 83 7.16 7.95 15.38
C ASP A 83 6.69 6.75 14.55
N PRO A 84 7.12 5.52 14.88
CA PRO A 84 6.56 4.32 14.27
C PRO A 84 5.04 4.29 14.43
N ALA A 85 4.35 3.72 13.43
CA ALA A 85 2.92 3.49 13.53
C ALA A 85 2.60 2.65 14.77
N PRO A 86 1.57 3.01 15.57
CA PRO A 86 1.21 2.23 16.74
C PRO A 86 0.79 0.82 16.34
N VAL A 87 1.08 -0.14 17.23
CA VAL A 87 0.62 -1.52 17.13
C VAL A 87 -0.46 -1.72 18.17
N THR A 88 -1.61 -2.25 17.75
CA THR A 88 -2.71 -2.62 18.67
C THR A 88 -2.96 -4.13 18.65
N GLU A 89 -3.54 -4.67 19.73
CA GLU A 89 -3.99 -6.08 19.78
C GLU A 89 -5.00 -6.39 18.67
N TYR A 90 -5.81 -5.39 18.28
CA TYR A 90 -6.72 -5.52 17.15
C TYR A 90 -5.94 -5.77 15.84
N ASP A 91 -4.86 -5.03 15.61
CA ASP A 91 -4.02 -5.19 14.43
C ASP A 91 -3.37 -6.58 14.38
N LEU A 92 -2.83 -7.04 15.51
CA LEU A 92 -2.21 -8.36 15.61
C LEU A 92 -3.22 -9.48 15.32
N SER A 93 -4.49 -9.31 15.72
CA SER A 93 -5.57 -10.26 15.38
C SER A 93 -6.06 -10.14 13.93
N MET A 94 -6.17 -8.91 13.40
CA MET A 94 -6.71 -8.64 12.08
C MET A 94 -5.71 -9.04 10.99
N TYR A 95 -4.44 -8.68 11.15
CA TYR A 95 -3.40 -8.85 10.14
C TYR A 95 -2.78 -10.24 10.09
N LEU A 96 -3.40 -11.21 10.76
CA LEU A 96 -3.18 -12.64 10.54
C LEU A 96 -4.21 -13.25 9.56
N ARG A 97 -5.35 -12.59 9.34
CA ARG A 97 -6.46 -13.15 8.58
C ARG A 97 -6.22 -13.06 7.07
N PRO A 98 -6.75 -14.00 6.28
CA PRO A 98 -6.81 -13.82 4.83
C PRO A 98 -7.59 -12.55 4.46
N SER A 99 -7.20 -11.91 3.36
CA SER A 99 -7.95 -10.81 2.75
C SER A 99 -8.05 -11.01 1.24
N ARG A 100 -8.86 -10.19 0.55
CA ARG A 100 -9.22 -10.39 -0.87
C ARG A 100 -8.03 -10.67 -1.80
N TYR A 101 -6.89 -10.02 -1.58
CA TYR A 101 -5.70 -10.17 -2.43
C TYR A 101 -4.53 -10.87 -1.71
N ALA A 102 -4.71 -11.26 -0.45
CA ALA A 102 -3.71 -11.96 0.34
C ALA A 102 -4.37 -13.20 0.97
N GLU A 103 -4.60 -14.21 0.14
CA GLU A 103 -5.29 -15.46 0.45
C GLU A 103 -4.43 -16.39 1.31
N ALA A 104 -3.99 -15.95 2.49
CA ALA A 104 -3.04 -16.64 3.36
C ALA A 104 -3.43 -18.11 3.66
N ASP A 105 -4.72 -18.41 3.73
CA ASP A 105 -5.26 -19.75 3.95
C ASP A 105 -4.90 -20.74 2.82
N LYS A 106 -4.66 -20.25 1.61
CA LYS A 106 -4.19 -21.04 0.47
C LYS A 106 -2.69 -21.36 0.54
N PHE A 107 -1.95 -20.66 1.39
CA PHE A 107 -0.50 -20.80 1.51
C PHE A 107 -0.04 -21.60 2.71
N PHE A 108 -0.90 -22.00 3.65
CA PHE A 108 -0.48 -22.68 4.89
C PHE A 108 0.48 -23.87 4.67
N GLY A 109 0.14 -24.80 3.79
CA GLY A 109 0.99 -25.96 3.52
C GLY A 109 2.31 -25.60 2.84
N PHE A 110 2.25 -24.68 1.87
CA PHE A 110 3.43 -24.22 1.13
C PHE A 110 4.39 -23.43 2.03
N ALA A 111 3.88 -22.41 2.71
CA ALA A 111 4.67 -21.53 3.57
C ALA A 111 5.24 -22.27 4.79
N ALA A 112 4.49 -23.23 5.37
CA ALA A 112 5.00 -24.07 6.44
C ALA A 112 6.17 -24.96 5.97
N THR A 113 6.12 -25.47 4.73
CA THR A 113 7.19 -26.29 4.15
C THR A 113 8.45 -25.47 3.87
N GLU A 114 8.29 -24.29 3.26
CA GLU A 114 9.42 -23.44 2.87
C GLU A 114 10.03 -22.66 4.05
N PHE A 115 9.21 -22.22 5.01
CA PHE A 115 9.61 -21.25 6.03
C PHE A 115 9.31 -21.67 7.48
N GLY A 116 8.57 -22.77 7.70
CA GLY A 116 8.11 -23.16 9.04
C GLY A 116 9.21 -23.54 10.04
N SER A 117 10.46 -23.69 9.61
CA SER A 117 11.61 -23.91 10.50
C SER A 117 12.14 -22.64 11.15
N TYR A 118 11.74 -21.45 10.67
CA TYR A 118 12.16 -20.17 11.25
C TYR A 118 11.18 -19.76 12.36
N ALA A 119 11.72 -19.27 13.47
CA ALA A 119 10.94 -18.95 14.67
C ALA A 119 10.70 -17.44 14.86
N ASP A 120 11.60 -16.59 14.37
CA ASP A 120 11.52 -15.15 14.57
C ASP A 120 10.95 -14.41 13.34
N SER A 121 10.08 -13.43 13.60
CA SER A 121 9.40 -12.65 12.55
C SER A 121 10.37 -11.88 11.66
N ALA A 122 11.50 -11.42 12.19
CA ALA A 122 12.51 -10.69 11.42
C ALA A 122 13.14 -11.57 10.34
N THR A 123 13.54 -12.79 10.70
CA THR A 123 14.06 -13.78 9.75
C THR A 123 13.00 -14.20 8.76
N LEU A 124 11.76 -14.43 9.22
CA LEU A 124 10.64 -14.75 8.32
C LEU A 124 10.40 -13.64 7.30
N LEU A 125 10.33 -12.38 7.72
CA LEU A 125 10.20 -11.22 6.82
C LEU A 125 11.33 -11.21 5.78
N ALA A 126 12.58 -11.29 6.22
CA ALA A 126 13.72 -11.25 5.31
C ALA A 126 13.73 -12.43 4.31
N LYS A 127 13.43 -13.64 4.78
CA LYS A 127 13.44 -14.86 3.94
C LYS A 127 12.28 -14.89 2.96
N VAL A 128 11.07 -14.57 3.39
CA VAL A 128 9.90 -14.53 2.51
C VAL A 128 10.07 -13.43 1.46
N SER A 129 10.43 -12.21 1.85
CA SER A 129 10.64 -11.11 0.90
C SER A 129 11.74 -11.41 -0.12
N SER A 130 12.86 -12.01 0.32
CA SER A 130 13.92 -12.42 -0.60
C SER A 130 13.49 -13.56 -1.53
N TRP A 131 12.73 -14.54 -1.02
CA TRP A 131 12.21 -15.63 -1.84
C TRP A 131 11.25 -15.11 -2.90
N VAL A 132 10.28 -14.26 -2.54
CA VAL A 132 9.35 -13.65 -3.50
C VAL A 132 10.11 -12.81 -4.52
N GLY A 133 11.03 -11.96 -4.07
CA GLY A 133 11.82 -11.09 -4.92
C GLY A 133 12.74 -11.81 -5.91
N THR A 134 13.10 -13.07 -5.64
CA THR A 134 13.91 -13.90 -6.53
C THR A 134 13.07 -14.84 -7.40
N ARG A 135 11.84 -15.14 -6.97
CA ARG A 135 10.91 -16.04 -7.68
C ARG A 135 10.15 -15.35 -8.79
N LEU A 136 9.81 -14.07 -8.59
CA LEU A 136 8.96 -13.30 -9.50
C LEU A 136 9.77 -12.38 -10.40
N ASN A 137 9.28 -12.15 -11.62
CA ASN A 137 9.77 -11.09 -12.49
C ASN A 137 8.94 -9.81 -12.30
N TYR A 138 9.60 -8.66 -12.20
CA TYR A 138 8.89 -7.37 -12.19
C TYR A 138 8.54 -6.95 -13.62
N VAL A 139 7.25 -7.02 -13.98
CA VAL A 139 6.78 -6.76 -15.35
C VAL A 139 5.54 -5.84 -15.31
N PRO A 140 5.65 -4.56 -15.71
CA PRO A 140 4.50 -3.67 -15.81
C PRO A 140 3.41 -4.24 -16.71
N GLY A 141 2.15 -4.18 -16.25
CA GLY A 141 0.98 -4.69 -16.99
C GLY A 141 0.86 -6.22 -17.03
N SER A 142 1.60 -6.95 -16.19
CA SER A 142 1.53 -8.41 -16.12
C SER A 142 0.42 -8.96 -15.22
N SER A 143 -0.26 -8.10 -14.47
CA SER A 143 -1.33 -8.44 -13.54
C SER A 143 -2.58 -7.59 -13.77
N ASP A 144 -3.73 -8.20 -13.54
CA ASP A 144 -5.04 -7.55 -13.55
C ASP A 144 -5.37 -6.96 -12.15
N PRO A 145 -6.21 -5.91 -12.05
CA PRO A 145 -6.56 -5.30 -10.78
C PRO A 145 -7.22 -6.24 -9.75
N ILE A 146 -7.73 -7.38 -10.23
CA ILE A 146 -8.41 -8.39 -9.42
C ILE A 146 -7.49 -9.53 -8.96
N ASP A 147 -6.26 -9.58 -9.44
CA ASP A 147 -5.31 -10.65 -9.13
C ASP A 147 -4.92 -10.61 -7.65
N GLY A 148 -4.89 -11.80 -7.05
CA GLY A 148 -4.46 -12.05 -5.69
C GLY A 148 -3.07 -12.66 -5.60
N ALA A 149 -2.67 -13.03 -4.38
CA ALA A 149 -1.37 -13.63 -4.10
C ALA A 149 -1.21 -14.99 -4.80
N VAL A 150 -2.28 -15.78 -4.88
CA VAL A 150 -2.27 -17.08 -5.57
C VAL A 150 -2.00 -16.91 -7.07
N ASP A 151 -2.70 -15.98 -7.71
CA ASP A 151 -2.53 -15.68 -9.14
C ASP A 151 -1.10 -15.21 -9.41
N THR A 152 -0.60 -14.30 -8.57
CA THR A 152 0.78 -13.78 -8.65
C THR A 152 1.83 -14.90 -8.58
N LEU A 153 1.68 -15.83 -7.62
CA LEU A 153 2.63 -16.94 -7.48
C LEU A 153 2.61 -17.86 -8.72
N LEU A 154 1.42 -18.15 -9.25
CA LEU A 154 1.27 -19.01 -10.43
C LEU A 154 1.78 -18.35 -11.70
N ALA A 155 1.57 -17.04 -11.86
CA ALA A 155 2.04 -16.26 -12.99
C ALA A 155 3.57 -16.09 -12.98
N GLY A 156 4.20 -16.01 -11.80
CA GLY A 156 5.64 -15.81 -11.69
C GLY A 156 6.10 -14.40 -12.11
N ALA A 157 5.17 -13.45 -12.18
CA ALA A 157 5.42 -12.06 -12.53
C ALA A 157 4.39 -11.15 -11.85
N GLY A 158 4.71 -9.86 -11.74
CA GLY A 158 3.80 -8.85 -11.20
C GLY A 158 4.48 -7.48 -11.08
N VAL A 159 3.81 -6.57 -10.37
CA VAL A 159 4.34 -5.26 -9.96
C VAL A 159 4.38 -5.14 -8.42
N CYS A 160 4.78 -3.99 -7.89
CA CYS A 160 4.98 -3.79 -6.45
C CYS A 160 3.79 -4.24 -5.58
N ARG A 161 2.55 -3.99 -6.03
CA ARG A 161 1.32 -4.43 -5.39
C ARG A 161 1.27 -5.96 -5.21
N ASP A 162 1.61 -6.69 -6.26
CA ASP A 162 1.49 -8.15 -6.31
C ASP A 162 2.56 -8.81 -5.43
N PHE A 163 3.77 -8.26 -5.47
CA PHE A 163 4.86 -8.67 -4.59
C PHE A 163 4.49 -8.44 -3.12
N ALA A 164 3.98 -7.26 -2.78
CA ALA A 164 3.56 -6.94 -1.41
C ALA A 164 2.44 -7.88 -0.92
N HIS A 165 1.43 -8.14 -1.76
CA HIS A 165 0.36 -9.07 -1.41
C HIS A 165 0.84 -10.50 -1.22
N LEU A 166 1.74 -11.01 -2.08
CA LEU A 166 2.28 -12.35 -1.93
C LEU A 166 3.13 -12.50 -0.66
N VAL A 167 4.00 -11.52 -0.36
CA VAL A 167 4.79 -11.49 0.88
C VAL A 167 3.86 -11.50 2.10
N VAL A 168 2.84 -10.63 2.13
CA VAL A 168 1.86 -10.59 3.22
C VAL A 168 1.12 -11.92 3.36
N ALA A 169 0.68 -12.53 2.27
CA ALA A 169 -0.03 -13.81 2.31
C ALA A 169 0.85 -14.93 2.90
N MET A 170 2.12 -15.01 2.47
CA MET A 170 3.07 -16.01 2.97
C MET A 170 3.44 -15.79 4.44
N LEU A 171 3.66 -14.54 4.87
CA LEU A 171 3.95 -14.22 6.28
C LEU A 171 2.78 -14.57 7.20
N ARG A 172 1.55 -14.19 6.80
CA ARG A 172 0.35 -14.57 7.54
C ARG A 172 0.18 -16.09 7.64
N ALA A 173 0.56 -16.82 6.59
CA ALA A 173 0.49 -18.27 6.56
C ALA A 173 1.44 -18.96 7.55
N VAL A 174 2.47 -18.26 8.04
CA VAL A 174 3.38 -18.72 9.10
C VAL A 174 3.22 -17.91 10.40
N ASN A 175 2.02 -17.38 10.62
CA ASN A 175 1.60 -16.70 11.86
C ASN A 175 2.35 -15.39 12.17
N VAL A 176 2.87 -14.69 11.15
CA VAL A 176 3.41 -13.35 11.31
C VAL A 176 2.35 -12.33 10.88
N PRO A 177 1.87 -11.44 11.79
CA PRO A 177 0.96 -10.37 11.40
C PRO A 177 1.64 -9.47 10.36
N ALA A 178 1.00 -9.29 9.21
CA ALA A 178 1.56 -8.52 8.10
C ALA A 178 0.48 -7.73 7.36
N ARG A 179 0.81 -6.57 6.80
CA ARG A 179 -0.10 -5.67 6.08
C ARG A 179 0.55 -5.07 4.84
N VAL A 180 -0.27 -4.71 3.86
CA VAL A 180 0.19 -3.93 2.70
C VAL A 180 0.03 -2.46 3.00
N VAL A 181 1.03 -1.66 2.64
CA VAL A 181 1.04 -0.21 2.83
C VAL A 181 1.38 0.47 1.51
N SER A 182 0.55 1.44 1.13
CA SER A 182 0.84 2.35 0.01
C SER A 182 1.74 3.48 0.49
N VAL A 183 2.82 3.76 -0.24
CA VAL A 183 3.84 4.74 0.12
C VAL A 183 4.25 5.59 -1.09
N TYR A 184 4.73 6.79 -0.80
CA TYR A 184 5.66 7.48 -1.68
C TYR A 184 7.07 6.94 -1.43
N ALA A 185 7.81 6.63 -2.49
CA ALA A 185 9.12 5.99 -2.40
C ALA A 185 10.23 6.88 -2.99
N PRO A 186 10.85 7.78 -2.20
CA PRO A 186 11.98 8.57 -2.64
C PRO A 186 13.11 7.68 -3.19
N GLY A 187 13.53 7.94 -4.43
CA GLY A 187 14.55 7.15 -5.13
C GLY A 187 14.01 6.04 -6.04
N LEU A 188 12.69 5.82 -6.08
CA LEU A 188 12.06 4.91 -7.04
C LEU A 188 12.23 5.42 -8.49
N TYR A 189 12.52 4.51 -9.42
CA TYR A 189 12.65 4.81 -10.85
C TYR A 189 12.12 3.65 -11.73
N PRO A 190 11.20 3.90 -12.68
CA PRO A 190 10.45 5.16 -12.88
C PRO A 190 9.59 5.49 -11.66
N MET A 191 9.36 6.79 -11.40
CA MET A 191 8.59 7.24 -10.24
C MET A 191 7.12 6.87 -10.42
N ASP A 192 6.53 6.30 -9.37
CA ASP A 192 5.11 5.96 -9.27
C ASP A 192 4.75 5.84 -7.77
N PHE A 193 3.47 5.68 -7.46
CA PHE A 193 3.06 5.14 -6.18
C PHE A 193 3.67 3.75 -5.98
N HIS A 194 3.94 3.40 -4.72
CA HIS A 194 4.53 2.12 -4.40
C HIS A 194 3.73 1.39 -3.31
N ALA A 195 3.74 0.07 -3.37
CA ALA A 195 3.17 -0.79 -2.35
C ALA A 195 4.29 -1.60 -1.69
N VAL A 196 4.29 -1.64 -0.37
CA VAL A 196 5.24 -2.44 0.43
C VAL A 196 4.48 -3.39 1.35
N ALA A 197 5.15 -4.45 1.77
CA ALA A 197 4.69 -5.29 2.86
C ALA A 197 5.33 -4.80 4.17
N GLU A 198 4.54 -4.66 5.22
CA GLU A 198 5.03 -4.50 6.59
C GLU A 198 4.69 -5.75 7.40
N ALA A 199 5.60 -6.18 8.27
CA ALA A 199 5.38 -7.25 9.23
C ALA A 199 5.58 -6.76 10.66
N PHE A 200 4.89 -7.39 11.61
CA PHE A 200 5.11 -7.15 13.03
C PHE A 200 6.40 -7.82 13.49
N VAL A 201 7.39 -7.01 13.87
CA VAL A 201 8.70 -7.44 14.35
C VAL A 201 9.02 -6.64 15.61
N ASP A 202 9.37 -7.31 16.71
CA ASP A 202 9.85 -6.70 17.96
C ASP A 202 9.06 -5.44 18.41
N GLY A 203 7.72 -5.51 18.38
CA GLY A 203 6.85 -4.44 18.86
C GLY A 203 6.54 -3.33 17.85
N HIS A 204 7.01 -3.43 16.60
CA HIS A 204 6.81 -2.41 15.58
C HIS A 204 6.46 -3.01 14.20
N TRP A 205 5.87 -2.18 13.34
CA TRP A 205 5.71 -2.49 11.92
C TRP A 205 7.02 -2.23 11.19
N GLN A 206 7.53 -3.27 10.53
CA GLN A 206 8.79 -3.22 9.79
C GLN A 206 8.54 -3.58 8.32
N VAL A 207 9.07 -2.75 7.42
CA VAL A 207 9.15 -3.02 5.97
C VAL A 207 10.29 -3.98 5.67
#